data_AF-A0AAV5TZI8-F1
#
_entry.id   AF-A0AAV5TZI8-F1
#
_cell.length_a   1.000
_cell.length_b   1.000
_cell.length_c   1.000
_cell.angle_alpha   90.00
_cell.angle_beta   90.00
_cell.angle_gamma   90.00
#
_symmetry.space_group_name_H-M   'P 1'
#
loop_
_entity.id
_entity.type
_entity.pdbx_description
1 polymer ?
#
loop_
_entity_poly.entity_id
_entity_poly.type
_entity_poly.pdbx_seq_one_letter_code
_entity_poly.pdbx_strand_id
1 'polypeptide(L)'
;MVPFNSNDPKYHSCCCGAHVRTLARVLVVITLVSYILQLFQLSRLGMAGFLITCLGAFAIFQEQRMPMLVFIGLMILHLIVGFIYGANNVLRSEECRELGEKCTPVIIFVFLLAVFITIPFLLAYWNLAEFIKDRETSQQVPVLYEVRIDKPTPTGPSAPVVPSAPPVPSSSDGPPPYSEK
;
A
#
# COMPACT_ATOMS: atom_id res chain seq x y z
N MET A 1 18.28 16.04 -8.43
CA MET A 1 17.31 15.01 -8.05
C MET A 1 16.76 14.40 -9.32
N VAL A 2 16.72 13.07 -9.43
CA VAL A 2 16.09 12.41 -10.58
C VAL A 2 14.57 12.56 -10.43
N PRO A 3 13.85 13.10 -11.42
CA PRO A 3 12.40 13.20 -11.36
C PRO A 3 11.79 11.81 -11.23
N PHE A 4 10.75 11.67 -10.41
CA PHE A 4 10.04 10.41 -10.27
C PHE A 4 9.38 10.03 -11.59
N ASN A 5 9.73 8.86 -12.11
CA ASN A 5 9.11 8.27 -13.28
C ASN A 5 8.20 7.12 -12.84
N SER A 6 6.88 7.32 -12.92
CA SER A 6 5.91 6.28 -12.56
C SER A 6 5.99 5.04 -13.47
N ASN A 7 6.55 5.16 -14.67
CA ASN A 7 6.67 4.09 -15.65
C ASN A 7 8.08 3.49 -15.68
N ASP A 8 8.87 3.68 -14.61
CA ASP A 8 10.17 3.04 -14.48
C ASP A 8 10.01 1.50 -14.53
N PRO A 9 10.78 0.78 -15.36
CA PRO A 9 10.72 -0.69 -15.47
C PRO A 9 10.79 -1.42 -14.12
N LYS A 10 11.42 -0.84 -13.10
CA LYS A 10 11.47 -1.44 -11.75
C LYS A 10 10.10 -1.60 -11.08
N TYR A 11 9.08 -0.87 -11.53
CA TYR A 11 7.70 -0.96 -11.02
C TYR A 11 6.80 -1.89 -11.85
N HIS A 12 7.36 -2.60 -12.82
CA HIS A 12 6.64 -3.57 -13.63
C HIS A 12 6.99 -5.01 -13.20
N SER A 13 5.98 -5.88 -13.15
CA SER A 13 6.17 -7.28 -12.80
C SER A 13 6.90 -8.03 -13.92
N CYS A 14 7.74 -9.00 -13.52
CA CYS A 14 8.44 -9.89 -14.43
C CYS A 14 7.47 -10.67 -15.34
N CYS A 15 6.34 -11.11 -14.78
CA CYS A 15 5.28 -11.78 -15.53
C CYS A 15 4.32 -10.73 -16.10
N CYS A 16 4.28 -10.60 -17.43
CA CYS A 16 3.31 -9.77 -18.19
C CYS A 16 3.50 -8.25 -18.15
N GLY A 17 4.56 -7.73 -17.51
CA GLY A 17 4.82 -6.29 -17.47
C GLY A 17 3.71 -5.48 -16.78
N ALA A 18 2.93 -6.11 -15.90
CA ALA A 18 1.86 -5.43 -15.19
C ALA A 18 2.46 -4.42 -14.19
N HIS A 19 1.92 -3.20 -14.19
CA HIS A 19 2.34 -2.19 -13.23
C HIS A 19 2.00 -2.64 -11.79
N VAL A 20 2.89 -2.35 -10.84
CA VAL A 20 2.79 -2.81 -9.44
C VAL A 20 1.45 -2.49 -8.78
N ARG A 21 0.85 -1.33 -9.08
CA ARG A 21 -0.50 -0.95 -8.63
C ARG A 21 -1.58 -1.91 -9.11
N THR A 22 -1.58 -2.22 -10.41
CA THR A 22 -2.58 -3.09 -11.02
C THR A 22 -2.45 -4.50 -10.47
N LEU A 23 -1.20 -4.99 -10.36
CA LEU A 23 -0.92 -6.29 -9.78
C LEU A 23 -1.44 -6.37 -8.33
N ALA A 24 -1.07 -5.43 -7.46
CA ALA A 24 -1.49 -5.42 -6.07
C ALA A 24 -3.02 -5.35 -5.90
N ARG A 25 -3.71 -4.57 -6.74
CA ARG A 25 -5.19 -4.48 -6.74
C ARG A 25 -5.85 -5.81 -7.13
N VAL A 26 -5.33 -6.50 -8.15
CA VAL A 26 -5.85 -7.81 -8.54
C VAL A 26 -5.59 -8.84 -7.45
N LEU A 27 -4.38 -8.86 -6.88
CA LEU A 27 -4.01 -9.81 -5.82
C LEU A 27 -4.87 -9.62 -4.57
N VAL A 28 -5.12 -8.39 -4.13
CA VAL A 28 -5.95 -8.16 -2.93
C VAL A 28 -7.41 -8.56 -3.17
N VAL A 29 -7.95 -8.39 -4.38
CA VAL A 29 -9.31 -8.86 -4.71
C VAL A 29 -9.38 -10.39 -4.68
N ILE A 30 -8.40 -11.09 -5.25
CA ILE A 30 -8.32 -12.56 -5.18
C ILE A 30 -8.25 -13.04 -3.73
N THR A 31 -7.41 -12.40 -2.91
CA THR A 31 -7.29 -12.72 -1.49
C THR A 31 -8.59 -12.43 -0.74
N LEU A 32 -9.27 -11.33 -1.05
CA LEU A 32 -10.55 -10.97 -0.43
C LEU A 32 -11.63 -12.00 -0.73
N VAL A 33 -11.76 -12.43 -2.00
CA VAL A 33 -12.69 -13.49 -2.40
C VAL A 33 -12.37 -14.80 -1.66
N SER A 34 -11.08 -15.14 -1.56
CA SER A 34 -10.64 -16.34 -0.85
C SER A 34 -11.03 -16.31 0.64
N TYR A 35 -10.87 -15.17 1.32
CA TYR A 35 -11.28 -15.03 2.71
C TYR A 35 -12.80 -14.96 2.91
N ILE A 36 -13.56 -14.42 1.95
CA ILE A 36 -15.02 -14.48 1.97
C ILE A 36 -15.48 -15.95 1.94
N LEU A 37 -14.86 -16.77 1.08
CA LEU A 37 -15.15 -18.21 1.04
C LEU A 37 -14.82 -18.90 2.36
N GLN A 38 -13.71 -18.55 3.02
CA GLN A 38 -13.36 -19.06 4.34
C GLN A 38 -14.30 -18.56 5.46
N LEU A 39 -14.89 -17.39 5.30
CA LEU A 39 -15.82 -16.82 6.28
C LEU A 39 -17.08 -17.67 6.42
N PHE A 40 -17.54 -18.29 5.33
CA PHE A 40 -18.67 -19.24 5.36
C PHE A 40 -18.39 -20.47 6.23
N GLN A 41 -17.11 -20.81 6.45
CA GLN A 41 -16.72 -21.90 7.36
C GLN A 41 -16.70 -21.47 8.83
N LEU A 42 -17.06 -20.21 9.15
CA LEU A 42 -17.13 -19.62 10.49
C LEU A 42 -15.87 -19.81 11.34
N SER A 43 -14.70 -19.93 10.69
CA SER A 43 -13.44 -20.06 11.40
C SER A 43 -13.01 -18.71 11.96
N ARG A 44 -12.61 -18.67 13.25
CA ARG A 44 -12.07 -17.45 13.89
C ARG A 44 -10.85 -16.92 13.15
N LEU A 45 -10.03 -17.83 12.60
CA LEU A 45 -8.87 -17.49 11.80
C LEU A 45 -9.29 -16.84 10.47
N GLY A 46 -10.30 -17.38 9.78
CA GLY A 46 -10.84 -16.77 8.56
C GLY A 46 -11.39 -15.37 8.78
N MET A 47 -12.05 -15.12 9.92
CA MET A 47 -12.52 -13.78 10.29
C MET A 47 -11.37 -12.79 10.49
N ALA A 48 -10.30 -13.20 11.18
CA ALA A 48 -9.11 -12.37 11.34
C ALA A 48 -8.45 -12.06 9.98
N GLY A 49 -8.29 -13.08 9.13
CA GLY A 49 -7.74 -12.92 7.77
C GLY A 49 -8.58 -12.00 6.88
N PHE A 50 -9.91 -12.08 6.98
CA PHE A 50 -10.83 -11.18 6.28
C PHE A 50 -10.63 -9.72 6.72
N LEU A 51 -10.59 -9.44 8.02
CA LEU A 51 -10.37 -8.08 8.54
C LEU A 51 -9.02 -7.51 8.12
N ILE A 52 -7.96 -8.33 8.18
CA ILE A 52 -6.62 -7.95 7.69
C ILE A 52 -6.68 -7.62 6.19
N THR A 53 -7.42 -8.40 5.41
CA THR A 53 -7.57 -8.17 3.97
C THR A 53 -8.37 -6.91 3.66
N CYS A 54 -9.40 -6.58 4.44
CA CYS A 54 -10.11 -5.30 4.33
C CYS A 54 -9.18 -4.10 4.57
N LEU A 55 -8.31 -4.19 5.58
CA LEU A 55 -7.27 -3.18 5.81
C LEU A 55 -6.30 -3.10 4.63
N GLY A 56 -5.88 -4.24 4.09
CA GLY A 56 -5.01 -4.31 2.91
C GLY A 56 -5.66 -3.67 1.68
N ALA A 57 -6.94 -3.95 1.41
CA ALA A 57 -7.70 -3.34 0.33
C ALA A 57 -7.73 -1.82 0.50
N PHE A 58 -8.10 -1.33 1.69
CA PHE A 58 -8.07 0.10 1.99
C PHE A 58 -6.69 0.71 1.71
N ALA A 59 -5.61 0.09 2.22
CA ALA A 59 -4.24 0.58 2.04
C ALA A 59 -3.82 0.64 0.56
N ILE A 60 -4.19 -0.36 -0.24
CA ILE A 60 -3.84 -0.48 -1.66
C ILE A 60 -4.64 0.51 -2.51
N PHE A 61 -5.94 0.67 -2.24
CA PHE A 61 -6.78 1.62 -2.99
C PHE A 61 -6.50 3.08 -2.64
N GLN A 62 -6.18 3.37 -1.38
CA GLN A 62 -5.81 4.72 -0.95
C GLN A 62 -4.33 5.04 -1.20
N GLU A 63 -3.53 4.05 -1.63
CA GLU A 63 -2.10 4.18 -1.87
C GLU A 63 -1.36 4.84 -0.69
N GLN A 64 -1.70 4.43 0.53
CA GLN A 64 -1.07 4.91 1.76
C GLN A 64 0.00 3.93 2.23
N ARG A 65 1.23 4.43 2.41
CA ARG A 65 2.38 3.61 2.79
C ARG A 65 2.25 2.97 4.17
N MET A 66 1.87 3.76 5.19
CA MET A 66 1.84 3.27 6.58
C MET A 66 0.82 2.14 6.79
N PRO A 67 -0.45 2.26 6.35
CA PRO A 67 -1.42 1.16 6.43
C PRO A 67 -0.95 -0.08 5.66
N MET A 68 -0.24 0.09 4.54
CA MET A 68 0.25 -1.05 3.77
C MET A 68 1.38 -1.81 4.48
N LEU A 69 2.30 -1.11 5.15
CA LEU A 69 3.33 -1.77 5.98
C LEU A 69 2.70 -2.53 7.15
N VAL A 70 1.68 -1.94 7.79
CA VAL A 70 0.90 -2.62 8.85
C VAL A 70 0.21 -3.86 8.29
N PHE A 71 -0.42 -3.76 7.13
CA PHE A 71 -1.04 -4.89 6.44
C PHE A 71 -0.04 -6.02 6.14
N ILE A 72 1.15 -5.72 5.60
CA ILE A 72 2.20 -6.71 5.32
C ILE A 72 2.62 -7.41 6.62
N GLY A 73 2.86 -6.65 7.70
CA GLY A 73 3.21 -7.22 9.00
C GLY A 73 2.12 -8.13 9.59
N LEU A 74 0.86 -7.68 9.51
CA LEU A 74 -0.30 -8.48 9.95
C LEU A 74 -0.49 -9.74 9.11
N MET A 75 -0.25 -9.68 7.80
CA MET A 75 -0.29 -10.86 6.92
C MET A 75 0.76 -11.90 7.30
N ILE A 76 1.99 -11.48 7.58
CA ILE A 76 3.06 -12.38 8.04
C ILE A 76 2.69 -13.01 9.38
N LEU A 77 2.22 -12.20 10.34
CA LEU A 77 1.77 -12.69 11.64
C LEU A 77 0.62 -13.69 11.50
N HIS A 78 -0.35 -13.38 10.64
CA HIS A 78 -1.50 -14.24 10.36
C HIS A 78 -1.07 -15.58 9.76
N LEU A 79 -0.11 -15.59 8.83
CA LEU A 79 0.46 -16.80 8.25
C LEU A 79 1.12 -17.68 9.32
N ILE A 80 1.90 -17.10 10.24
CA ILE A 80 2.57 -17.83 11.33
C ILE A 80 1.53 -18.42 12.29
N VAL A 81 0.57 -17.61 12.75
CA VAL A 81 -0.50 -18.07 13.66
C VAL A 81 -1.36 -19.15 12.99
N GLY A 82 -1.71 -18.96 11.73
CA GLY A 82 -2.47 -19.92 10.94
C GLY A 82 -1.74 -21.25 10.79
N PHE A 83 -0.42 -21.21 10.56
CA PHE A 83 0.40 -22.42 10.52
C PHE A 83 0.43 -23.13 11.88
N ILE A 84 0.69 -22.43 12.97
CA ILE A 84 0.71 -23.03 14.32
C ILE A 84 -0.65 -23.66 14.63
N TYR A 85 -1.75 -22.96 14.34
CA TYR A 85 -3.10 -23.47 14.56
C TYR A 85 -3.40 -24.70 13.69
N GLY A 86 -3.08 -24.64 12.39
CA GLY A 86 -3.26 -25.75 11.45
C GLY A 86 -2.43 -26.97 11.83
N ALA A 87 -1.14 -26.79 12.12
CA ALA A 87 -0.25 -27.85 12.56
C ALA A 87 -0.76 -28.52 13.84
N ASN A 88 -1.22 -27.74 14.83
CA ASN A 88 -1.80 -28.30 16.06
C ASN A 88 -3.08 -29.10 15.80
N ASN A 89 -3.93 -28.68 14.86
CA ASN A 89 -5.12 -29.42 14.49
C ASN A 89 -4.79 -30.72 13.74
N VAL A 90 -3.86 -30.67 12.79
CA VAL A 90 -3.41 -31.86 12.05
C VAL A 90 -2.72 -32.84 12.99
N LEU A 91 -1.84 -32.38 13.89
CA LEU A 91 -1.20 -33.25 14.88
C LEU A 91 -2.19 -33.94 15.83
N ARG A 92 -3.40 -33.38 15.99
CA ARG A 92 -4.48 -33.97 16.79
C ARG A 92 -5.42 -34.86 15.98
N SER A 93 -5.33 -34.87 14.64
CA SER A 93 -6.22 -35.65 13.79
C SER A 93 -5.87 -37.15 13.83
N GLU A 94 -6.88 -37.99 13.63
CA GLU A 94 -6.69 -39.45 13.55
C GLU A 94 -5.79 -39.83 12.37
N GLU A 95 -5.91 -39.12 11.25
CA GLU A 95 -5.09 -39.30 10.04
C GLU A 95 -3.59 -39.14 10.34
N CYS A 96 -3.23 -38.18 11.19
CA CYS A 96 -1.84 -37.99 11.60
C CYS A 96 -1.36 -39.13 12.50
N ARG A 97 -2.24 -39.67 13.36
CA ARG A 97 -1.93 -40.84 14.20
C ARG A 97 -1.71 -42.09 13.35
N GLU A 98 -2.46 -42.26 12.27
CA GLU A 98 -2.27 -43.35 11.31
C GLU A 98 -0.98 -43.20 10.50
N LEU A 99 -0.61 -41.97 10.11
CA LEU A 99 0.65 -41.69 9.42
C LEU A 99 1.89 -41.88 10.30
N GLY A 100 1.75 -41.77 11.63
CA GLY A 100 2.84 -41.87 12.60
C GLY A 100 3.97 -40.87 12.32
N GLU A 101 5.21 -41.35 12.24
CA GLU A 101 6.41 -40.51 12.03
C GLU A 101 6.40 -39.73 10.71
N LYS A 102 5.61 -40.16 9.72
CA LYS A 102 5.50 -39.48 8.43
C LYS A 102 4.60 -38.24 8.47
N CYS A 103 3.84 -38.01 9.53
CA CYS A 103 2.93 -36.86 9.61
C CYS A 103 3.70 -35.53 9.67
N THR A 104 4.75 -35.44 10.49
CA THR A 104 5.58 -34.23 10.65
C THR A 104 6.18 -33.72 9.34
N PRO A 105 6.86 -34.53 8.50
CA PRO A 105 7.41 -34.04 7.24
C PRO A 105 6.34 -33.58 6.26
N VAL A 106 5.13 -34.16 6.28
CA VAL A 106 4.00 -33.71 5.45
C VAL A 106 3.54 -32.32 5.88
N ILE A 107 3.36 -32.08 7.19
CA ILE A 107 2.99 -30.76 7.72
C ILE A 107 4.02 -29.70 7.32
N ILE A 108 5.31 -30.01 7.48
CA ILE A 108 6.41 -29.11 7.10
C ILE A 108 6.38 -28.83 5.60
N PHE A 109 6.18 -29.85 4.77
CA PHE A 109 6.10 -29.70 3.32
C PHE A 109 4.94 -28.79 2.89
N VAL A 110 3.73 -29.00 3.44
CA VAL A 110 2.56 -28.16 3.15
C VAL A 110 2.81 -26.71 3.58
N PHE A 111 3.47 -26.50 4.72
CA PHE A 111 3.81 -25.16 5.17
C PHE A 111 4.82 -24.47 4.25
N LEU A 112 5.89 -25.16 3.87
CA LEU A 112 6.88 -24.61 2.94
C LEU A 112 6.25 -24.25 1.60
N LEU A 113 5.32 -25.09 1.12
CA LEU A 113 4.55 -24.81 -0.10
C LEU A 113 3.68 -23.55 0.08
N ALA A 114 2.98 -23.41 1.21
CA ALA A 114 2.16 -22.23 1.49
C ALA A 114 3.00 -20.94 1.57
N VAL A 115 4.17 -20.99 2.22
CA VAL A 115 5.13 -19.88 2.28
C VAL A 115 5.61 -19.53 0.87
N PHE A 116 6.01 -20.53 0.07
CA PHE A 116 6.47 -20.33 -1.30
C PHE A 116 5.41 -19.63 -2.18
N ILE A 117 4.14 -20.04 -2.05
CA ILE A 117 3.03 -19.41 -2.76
C ILE A 117 2.79 -17.97 -2.26
N THR A 118 2.98 -17.71 -0.97
CA THR A 118 2.67 -16.40 -0.35
C THR A 118 3.76 -15.35 -0.60
N ILE A 119 5.03 -15.75 -0.72
CA ILE A 119 6.16 -14.83 -0.91
C ILE A 119 5.97 -13.88 -2.11
N PRO A 120 5.58 -14.33 -3.32
CA PRO A 120 5.32 -13.44 -4.45
C PRO A 120 4.29 -12.34 -4.16
N PHE A 121 3.27 -12.64 -3.35
CA PHE A 121 2.23 -11.66 -2.98
C PHE A 121 2.82 -10.61 -2.04
N LEU A 122 3.59 -11.04 -1.03
CA LEU A 122 4.26 -10.12 -0.11
C LEU A 122 5.26 -9.22 -0.83
N LEU A 123 6.01 -9.76 -1.79
CA LEU A 123 6.92 -8.98 -2.63
C LEU A 123 6.16 -7.96 -3.50
N ALA A 124 4.99 -8.32 -4.05
CA ALA A 124 4.18 -7.37 -4.81
C ALA A 124 3.69 -6.20 -3.94
N TYR A 125 3.26 -6.46 -2.70
CA TYR A 125 2.87 -5.40 -1.77
C TYR A 125 4.06 -4.57 -1.28
N TRP A 126 5.21 -5.20 -1.08
CA TRP A 126 6.45 -4.51 -0.72
C TRP A 126 6.90 -3.55 -1.85
N ASN A 127 6.89 -4.01 -3.10
CA ASN A 127 7.19 -3.19 -4.26
C ASN A 127 6.21 -2.01 -4.39
N LEU A 128 4.93 -2.20 -4.06
CA LEU A 128 3.97 -1.10 -4.02
C LEU A 128 4.34 -0.09 -2.91
N ALA A 129 4.84 -0.57 -1.76
CA ALA A 129 5.28 0.29 -0.66
C ALA A 129 6.49 1.14 -1.04
N GLU A 130 7.44 0.55 -1.76
CA GLU A 130 8.59 1.26 -2.32
C GLU A 130 8.18 2.27 -3.39
N PHE A 131 7.26 1.89 -4.28
CA PHE A 131 6.70 2.82 -5.27
C PHE A 131 6.06 4.05 -4.61
N ILE A 132 5.25 3.86 -3.57
CA ILE A 132 4.62 4.98 -2.84
C ILE A 132 5.67 5.83 -2.14
N LYS A 133 6.68 5.21 -1.51
CA LYS A 133 7.79 5.92 -0.86
C LYS A 133 8.54 6.80 -1.85
N ASP A 134 8.87 6.27 -3.03
CA ASP A 134 9.59 6.99 -4.07
C ASP A 134 8.77 8.18 -4.59
N ARG A 135 7.46 7.98 -4.79
CA ARG A 135 6.52 9.05 -5.15
C ARG A 135 6.47 10.14 -4.08
N GLU A 136 6.26 9.77 -2.82
CA GLU A 136 6.19 10.71 -1.68
C GLU A 136 7.48 11.52 -1.56
N THR A 137 8.63 10.86 -1.69
CA THR A 137 9.96 11.49 -1.60
C THR A 137 10.19 12.49 -2.74
N SER A 138 9.66 12.20 -3.93
CA SER A 138 9.76 13.12 -5.08
C SER A 138 8.83 14.33 -5.00
N GLN A 139 7.69 14.18 -4.31
CA GLN A 139 6.70 15.24 -4.14
C GLN A 139 7.00 16.16 -2.96
N GLN A 140 7.86 15.73 -2.04
CA GLN A 140 8.45 16.63 -1.04
C GLN A 140 9.33 17.64 -1.79
N VAL A 141 8.71 18.75 -2.22
CA VAL A 141 9.43 19.95 -2.62
C VAL A 141 10.36 20.25 -1.45
N PRO A 142 11.69 20.28 -1.64
CA PRO A 142 12.56 20.76 -0.58
C PRO A 142 12.03 22.13 -0.23
N VAL A 143 11.55 22.28 1.00
CA VAL A 143 11.24 23.59 1.57
C VAL A 143 12.58 24.29 1.63
N LEU A 144 13.00 24.85 0.49
CA LEU A 144 14.00 25.88 0.45
C LEU A 144 13.35 26.94 1.31
N TYR A 145 13.81 27.04 2.55
CA TYR A 145 13.66 28.26 3.31
C TYR A 145 14.28 29.30 2.39
N GLU A 146 13.42 30.00 1.65
CA GLU A 146 13.79 31.26 1.06
C GLU A 146 14.15 32.09 2.27
N VAL A 147 15.45 32.13 2.59
CA VAL A 147 16.00 33.06 3.56
C VAL A 147 15.67 34.40 2.93
N ARG A 148 14.51 34.94 3.29
CA ARG A 148 14.12 36.29 2.97
C ARG A 148 15.13 37.15 3.68
N ILE A 149 16.24 37.42 3.00
CA ILE A 149 17.11 38.52 3.38
C ILE A 149 16.23 39.73 3.11
N ASP A 150 15.51 40.16 4.14
CA ASP A 150 14.89 41.46 4.15
C ASP A 150 16.02 42.45 3.89
N LYS A 151 16.16 42.83 2.62
CA LYS A 151 17.10 43.85 2.21
C LYS A 151 16.72 45.06 3.05
N PRO A 152 17.59 45.59 3.93
CA PRO A 152 17.23 46.69 4.80
C PRO A 152 16.68 47.80 3.91
N THR A 153 15.40 48.09 4.07
CA THR A 153 14.71 49.15 3.35
C THR A 153 15.54 50.40 3.55
N PRO A 154 16.13 50.99 2.49
CA PRO A 154 16.77 52.28 2.63
C PRO A 154 15.70 53.23 3.12
N THR A 155 15.94 53.88 4.25
CA THR A 155 15.14 54.99 4.78
C THR A 155 15.23 56.16 3.80
N GLY A 156 14.55 56.02 2.67
CA GLY A 156 14.34 57.07 1.69
C GLY A 156 13.23 58.01 2.19
N PRO A 157 13.34 59.31 1.89
CA PRO A 157 12.38 60.31 2.36
C PRO A 157 10.97 59.98 1.89
N SER A 158 10.04 60.10 2.83
CA SER A 158 8.60 59.87 2.69
C SER A 158 8.05 60.48 1.40
N ALA A 159 7.71 59.64 0.44
CA ALA A 159 6.95 60.07 -0.72
C ALA A 159 5.53 60.49 -0.29
N PRO A 160 4.94 61.53 -0.90
CA PRO A 160 3.60 61.99 -0.59
C PRO A 160 2.55 60.91 -0.91
N VAL A 161 1.59 60.78 0.00
CA VAL A 161 0.45 59.88 -0.07
C VAL A 161 -0.35 60.15 -1.35
N VAL A 162 -0.27 59.23 -2.32
CA VAL A 162 -1.15 59.22 -3.49
C VAL A 162 -2.47 58.53 -3.10
N PRO A 163 -3.64 59.16 -3.32
CA PRO A 163 -4.93 58.55 -3.04
C PRO A 163 -5.14 57.27 -3.85
N SER A 164 -5.40 56.17 -3.16
CA SER A 164 -5.70 54.87 -3.77
C SER A 164 -6.95 54.93 -4.65
N ALA A 165 -6.81 54.46 -5.89
CA ALA A 165 -7.95 54.23 -6.77
C ALA A 165 -8.85 53.10 -6.23
N PRO A 166 -10.17 53.17 -6.47
CA PRO A 166 -11.11 52.13 -6.04
C PRO A 166 -10.85 50.80 -6.75
N PRO A 167 -11.17 49.67 -6.10
CA PRO A 167 -10.93 48.34 -6.64
C PRO A 167 -11.80 48.08 -7.87
N VAL A 168 -11.16 47.60 -8.94
CA VAL A 168 -11.83 47.10 -10.14
C VAL A 168 -12.43 45.72 -9.82
N PRO A 169 -13.73 45.49 -10.06
CA PRO A 169 -14.34 44.18 -9.88
C PRO A 169 -13.74 43.16 -10.85
N SER A 170 -13.14 42.11 -10.30
CA SER A 170 -12.61 40.97 -11.04
C SER A 170 -13.76 40.05 -11.44
N SER A 171 -14.12 40.03 -12.73
CA SER A 171 -15.08 39.08 -13.29
C SER A 171 -14.41 37.72 -13.50
N SER A 172 -14.68 36.76 -12.63
CA SER A 172 -14.14 35.40 -12.69
C SER A 172 -15.08 34.41 -13.41
N ASP A 173 -15.61 34.78 -14.57
CA ASP A 173 -16.38 33.86 -15.42
C ASP A 173 -15.44 33.14 -16.40
N GLY A 174 -14.68 32.18 -15.85
CA GLY A 174 -13.94 31.21 -16.65
C GLY A 174 -14.83 30.02 -17.00
N PRO A 175 -14.83 29.54 -18.27
CA PRO A 175 -15.62 28.38 -18.67
C PRO A 175 -15.14 27.09 -17.97
N PRO A 176 -16.05 26.13 -17.72
CA PRO A 176 -15.72 24.88 -17.04
C PRO A 176 -14.76 24.02 -17.89
N PRO A 177 -13.82 23.30 -17.25
CA PRO A 177 -12.92 22.41 -17.96
C PRO A 177 -13.67 21.21 -18.53
N TYR A 178 -13.38 20.89 -19.78
CA TYR A 178 -13.97 19.78 -20.54
C TYR A 178 -13.66 18.42 -19.88
N SER A 179 -14.68 17.57 -19.80
CA SER A 179 -14.57 16.17 -19.39
C SER A 179 -14.08 15.34 -20.58
N GLU A 180 -12.86 14.80 -20.51
CA GLU A 180 -12.46 13.68 -21.36
C GLU A 180 -13.08 12.38 -20.81
N LYS A 181 -13.53 11.53 -21.74
CA LYS A 181 -14.23 10.25 -21.48
C LYS A 181 -13.25 9.10 -21.32
#